data_AF-R6ZWF9-F1
#
_entry.id   AF-R6ZWF9-F1
#
_cell.length_a   1.000
_cell.length_b   1.000
_cell.length_c   1.000
_cell.angle_alpha   90.00
_cell.angle_beta   90.00
_cell.angle_gamma   90.00
#
_symmetry.space_group_name_H-M   'P 1'
#
loop_
_entity.id
_entity.type
_entity.pdbx_description
1 polymer ?
#
loop_
_entity_poly.entity_id
_entity_poly.type
_entity_poly.pdbx_seq_one_letter_code
_entity_poly.pdbx_strand_id
1 'polypeptide(L)'
;MTRSLSNLYKAGWVVMEDDARIIDTNELVEKKLREAERKHYVSSAADAEEKGFTGGLPTEKVEALLDQDAETAVLKSASLEEKEAVQAQLEQAKKELEEAKQQAAQILEDAQQQAEALHQQTYQEALKKGRADGYEQGMRQVQELKEEWEAKKQELLQDYNKKMADLEPAFVENLTDIYEHIFRVDLSSYKGLVENLLMDAMQKIETTGNLIVHVSREAYKPVSEAKGRLLEATGILQERLEIVPDMTLKEAQCMIETENGVYDCSLGTELEELSRKLRLLSYRGGKNHDAGN
;
A
#
# COMPACT_ATOMS: atom_id res chain seq x y z
N MET A 1 22.08 10.95 5.74
CA MET A 1 22.58 9.59 5.52
C MET A 1 21.96 9.03 4.25
N THR A 2 22.77 8.89 3.21
CA THR A 2 22.41 8.16 1.99
C THR A 2 22.63 6.67 2.25
N ARG A 3 21.55 5.91 2.39
CA ARG A 3 21.57 4.46 2.19
C ARG A 3 20.39 4.04 1.33
N SER A 4 20.72 3.90 0.05
CA SER A 4 20.02 3.09 -0.94
C SER A 4 19.58 1.76 -0.32
N LEU A 5 18.29 1.43 -0.44
CA LEU A 5 17.82 0.06 -0.34
C LEU A 5 17.09 -0.30 -1.62
N SER A 6 17.86 -1.00 -2.44
CA SER A 6 17.46 -1.77 -3.61
C SER A 6 16.32 -2.73 -3.30
N ASN A 7 15.13 -2.48 -3.83
CA ASN A 7 14.09 -3.51 -3.96
C ASN A 7 14.37 -4.34 -5.22
N LEU A 8 15.46 -5.10 -5.17
CA LEU A 8 15.69 -6.21 -6.09
C LEU A 8 14.80 -7.36 -5.57
N TYR A 9 13.75 -7.71 -6.32
CA TYR A 9 12.94 -8.88 -6.02
C TYR A 9 13.84 -10.10 -5.99
N LYS A 10 14.04 -10.65 -4.79
CA LYS A 10 14.73 -11.92 -4.56
C LYS A 10 13.88 -12.99 -5.23
N ALA A 11 14.35 -13.51 -6.36
CA ALA A 11 13.78 -14.71 -6.97
C ALA A 11 13.72 -15.81 -5.90
N GLY A 12 12.50 -16.24 -5.58
CA GLY A 12 12.27 -17.32 -4.62
C GLY A 12 12.88 -18.60 -5.16
N TRP A 13 13.84 -19.15 -4.45
CA TRP A 13 14.29 -20.52 -4.66
C TRP A 13 13.26 -21.43 -3.99
N VAL A 14 12.59 -22.27 -4.77
CA VAL A 14 11.81 -23.38 -4.23
C VAL A 14 12.81 -24.45 -3.81
N VAL A 15 13.03 -24.59 -2.50
CA VAL A 15 13.70 -25.74 -1.93
C VAL A 15 12.66 -26.86 -1.89
N MET A 16 12.83 -27.86 -2.75
CA MET A 16 12.06 -29.09 -2.68
C MET A 16 12.62 -29.89 -1.51
N GLU A 17 11.89 -29.96 -0.39
CA GLU A 17 12.18 -30.93 0.67
C GLU A 17 11.92 -32.35 0.14
N ASP A 18 12.76 -33.31 0.50
CA ASP A 18 12.76 -34.72 0.06
C ASP A 18 11.56 -35.55 0.57
N ASP A 19 10.44 -34.91 0.91
CA ASP A 19 9.20 -35.59 1.29
C ASP A 19 8.35 -35.86 0.05
N ALA A 20 8.73 -36.91 -0.69
CA ALA A 20 7.91 -37.48 -1.75
C ALA A 20 6.57 -37.96 -1.16
N ARG A 21 5.52 -37.14 -1.26
CA ARG A 21 4.15 -37.56 -0.93
C ARG A 21 3.64 -38.48 -2.03
N ILE A 22 3.70 -39.78 -1.79
CA ILE A 22 3.09 -40.81 -2.64
C ILE A 22 1.57 -40.69 -2.49
N ILE A 23 0.89 -40.34 -3.58
CA ILE A 23 -0.58 -40.30 -3.63
C ILE A 23 -1.07 -41.74 -3.88
N ASP A 24 -1.37 -42.47 -2.82
CA ASP A 24 -2.00 -43.79 -2.93
C ASP A 24 -3.49 -43.62 -3.25
N THR A 25 -3.82 -43.72 -4.54
CA THR A 25 -5.19 -43.65 -5.06
C THR A 25 -5.79 -45.02 -5.34
N ASN A 26 -5.09 -46.10 -4.98
CA ASN A 26 -5.50 -47.47 -5.32
C ASN A 26 -6.85 -47.82 -4.70
N GLU A 27 -7.11 -47.44 -3.44
CA GLU A 27 -8.41 -47.69 -2.78
C GLU A 27 -9.59 -46.95 -3.45
N LEU A 28 -9.34 -45.75 -3.98
CA LEU A 28 -10.36 -44.96 -4.69
C LEU A 28 -10.67 -45.54 -6.07
N VAL A 29 -9.64 -46.06 -6.75
CA VAL A 29 -9.78 -46.75 -8.03
C VAL A 29 -10.54 -48.07 -7.85
N GLU A 30 -10.21 -48.86 -6.82
CA GLU A 30 -10.92 -50.11 -6.51
C GLU A 30 -12.42 -49.89 -6.23
N LYS A 31 -12.77 -48.85 -5.47
CA LYS A 31 -14.17 -48.50 -5.23
C LYS A 31 -14.90 -48.14 -6.52
N LYS A 32 -14.28 -47.33 -7.39
CA LYS A 32 -14.88 -46.96 -8.68
C LYS A 32 -15.00 -48.15 -9.64
N LEU A 33 -14.03 -49.05 -9.65
CA LEU A 33 -14.08 -50.27 -10.46
C LEU A 33 -15.24 -51.18 -10.01
N ARG A 34 -15.41 -51.39 -8.69
CA ARG A 34 -16.53 -52.16 -8.14
C ARG A 34 -17.89 -51.54 -8.43
N GLU A 35 -17.98 -50.21 -8.41
CA GLU A 35 -19.20 -49.49 -8.79
C GLU A 35 -19.50 -49.62 -10.30
N ALA A 36 -18.47 -49.60 -11.15
CA ALA A 36 -18.60 -49.82 -12.58
C ALA A 36 -19.03 -51.26 -12.89
N GLU A 37 -18.42 -52.26 -12.26
CA GLU A 37 -18.79 -53.67 -12.39
C GLU A 37 -20.23 -53.94 -11.95
N ARG A 38 -20.68 -53.36 -10.82
CA ARG A 38 -22.10 -53.45 -10.41
C ARG A 38 -23.03 -52.83 -11.43
N LYS A 39 -22.69 -51.66 -11.98
CA LYS A 39 -23.50 -51.01 -13.03
C LYS A 39 -23.54 -51.85 -14.30
N HIS A 40 -22.43 -52.47 -14.67
CA HIS A 40 -22.33 -53.33 -15.85
C HIS A 40 -23.11 -54.65 -15.70
N TYR A 41 -23.17 -55.21 -14.48
CA TYR A 41 -23.94 -56.41 -14.18
C TYR A 41 -25.45 -56.12 -14.05
N VAL A 42 -25.82 -54.95 -13.53
CA VAL A 42 -27.23 -54.53 -13.43
C VAL A 42 -27.77 -54.12 -14.80
N SER A 43 -26.96 -53.50 -15.67
CA SER A 43 -27.37 -53.19 -17.05
C SER A 43 -27.47 -54.46 -17.91
N SER A 44 -26.56 -55.42 -17.76
CA SER A 44 -26.65 -56.69 -18.49
C SER A 44 -27.81 -57.60 -18.02
N ALA A 45 -28.25 -57.47 -16.77
CA ALA A 45 -29.44 -58.14 -16.26
C ALA A 45 -30.76 -57.43 -16.66
N ALA A 46 -30.75 -56.11 -16.86
CA ALA A 46 -31.91 -55.34 -17.32
C ALA A 46 -32.14 -55.42 -18.84
N ASP A 47 -31.07 -55.61 -19.63
CA ASP A 47 -31.16 -55.73 -21.09
C ASP A 47 -31.43 -57.18 -21.59
N ALA A 48 -31.59 -58.15 -20.68
CA ALA A 48 -31.86 -59.55 -21.03
C ALA A 48 -33.33 -59.86 -21.37
N GLU A 49 -34.27 -58.91 -21.20
CA GLU A 49 -35.70 -59.13 -21.52
C GLU A 49 -36.17 -58.44 -22.81
N GLU A 50 -35.34 -57.68 -23.53
CA GLU A 50 -35.77 -57.03 -24.77
C GLU A 50 -34.72 -57.07 -25.89
N LYS A 51 -34.85 -58.11 -26.74
CA LYS A 51 -34.30 -58.30 -28.10
C LYS A 51 -33.15 -59.32 -28.23
N GLY A 52 -33.44 -60.30 -29.09
CA GLY A 52 -32.59 -61.44 -29.38
C GLY A 52 -31.39 -61.09 -30.25
N PHE A 53 -30.21 -61.16 -29.63
CA PHE A 53 -28.98 -61.60 -30.26
C PHE A 53 -28.05 -62.09 -29.13
N THR A 54 -27.96 -63.40 -28.94
CA THR A 54 -27.00 -64.03 -28.03
C THR A 54 -25.65 -64.09 -28.74
N GLY A 55 -24.66 -63.33 -28.26
CA GLY A 55 -23.36 -63.24 -28.91
C GLY A 55 -22.23 -62.90 -27.94
N GLY A 56 -21.86 -63.87 -27.10
CA GLY A 56 -20.66 -63.85 -26.28
C GLY A 56 -20.50 -65.19 -25.58
N LEU A 57 -19.90 -66.17 -26.25
CA LEU A 57 -19.55 -67.45 -25.64
C LEU A 57 -18.57 -67.21 -24.48
N PRO A 58 -18.76 -67.84 -23.30
CA PRO A 58 -17.82 -67.73 -22.20
C PRO A 58 -16.46 -68.33 -22.61
N THR A 59 -15.41 -67.53 -22.53
CA THR A 59 -14.02 -67.87 -22.84
C THR A 59 -13.41 -68.84 -21.83
N GLU A 60 -14.00 -70.03 -21.65
CA GLU A 60 -13.41 -71.06 -20.78
C GLU A 60 -13.61 -72.52 -21.26
N LYS A 61 -14.11 -72.77 -22.47
CA LYS A 61 -14.15 -74.14 -23.04
C LYS A 61 -13.93 -74.20 -24.56
N VAL A 62 -12.75 -73.77 -25.03
CA VAL A 62 -12.29 -74.02 -26.42
C VAL A 62 -10.89 -74.63 -26.45
N GLU A 63 -10.61 -75.57 -25.53
CA GLU A 63 -9.38 -76.38 -25.52
C GLU A 63 -9.62 -77.85 -25.90
N ALA A 64 -10.81 -78.22 -26.38
CA ALA A 64 -11.16 -79.63 -26.61
C ALA A 64 -11.51 -80.01 -28.07
N LEU A 65 -10.98 -79.28 -29.08
CA LEU A 65 -11.18 -79.62 -30.50
C LEU A 65 -9.91 -79.43 -31.34
N LEU A 66 -8.77 -79.88 -30.83
CA LEU A 66 -7.57 -80.11 -31.64
C LEU A 66 -7.18 -81.59 -31.51
N ASP A 67 -8.04 -82.45 -32.06
CA ASP A 67 -7.64 -83.82 -32.41
C ASP A 67 -7.50 -83.93 -33.93
N GLN A 68 -6.44 -84.65 -34.29
CA GLN A 68 -5.78 -84.73 -35.57
C GLN A 68 -6.54 -85.60 -36.60
N ASP A 69 -6.14 -85.43 -37.86
CA ASP A 69 -6.24 -86.40 -38.96
C ASP A 69 -7.61 -86.65 -39.62
N ALA A 70 -7.83 -86.01 -40.77
CA ALA A 70 -8.62 -86.56 -41.87
C ALA A 70 -8.22 -85.93 -43.21
N GLU A 71 -7.16 -86.50 -43.78
CA GLU A 71 -7.03 -86.88 -45.19
C GLU A 71 -7.46 -85.90 -46.30
N THR A 72 -6.42 -85.32 -46.88
CA THR A 72 -6.23 -85.15 -48.33
C THR A 72 -6.89 -86.24 -49.18
N ALA A 73 -7.92 -85.90 -49.95
CA ALA A 73 -8.11 -86.32 -51.34
C ALA A 73 -9.46 -85.79 -51.87
N VAL A 74 -9.56 -85.68 -53.19
CA VAL A 74 -10.75 -85.32 -53.98
C VAL A 74 -10.92 -83.82 -54.23
N LEU A 75 -11.14 -83.49 -55.52
CA LEU A 75 -11.33 -82.17 -56.15
C LEU A 75 -10.08 -81.61 -56.87
N LYS A 76 -9.49 -82.40 -57.78
CA LYS A 76 -8.47 -81.93 -58.74
C LYS A 76 -8.99 -81.65 -60.16
N SER A 77 -10.31 -81.62 -60.36
CA SER A 77 -10.89 -81.49 -61.71
C SER A 77 -12.25 -80.79 -61.71
N ALA A 78 -12.34 -79.64 -61.06
CA ALA A 78 -13.30 -78.61 -61.40
C ALA A 78 -12.50 -77.41 -61.95
N SER A 79 -12.73 -77.13 -63.24
CA SER A 79 -12.76 -75.80 -63.88
C SER A 79 -11.53 -74.89 -63.72
N LEU A 80 -10.66 -74.93 -64.74
CA LEU A 80 -9.72 -73.81 -65.00
C LEU A 80 -10.49 -72.48 -65.18
N GLU A 81 -11.70 -72.52 -65.72
CA GLU A 81 -12.57 -71.36 -65.94
C GLU A 81 -13.11 -70.73 -64.64
N GLU A 82 -13.45 -71.51 -63.60
CA GLU A 82 -13.87 -70.94 -62.30
C GLU A 82 -12.66 -70.36 -61.55
N LYS A 83 -11.46 -70.92 -61.74
CA LYS A 83 -10.23 -70.35 -61.18
C LYS A 83 -9.86 -69.01 -61.84
N GLU A 84 -10.04 -68.89 -63.15
CA GLU A 84 -9.84 -67.63 -63.88
C GLU A 84 -10.90 -66.57 -63.50
N ALA A 85 -12.17 -66.96 -63.34
CA ALA A 85 -13.23 -66.06 -62.88
C ALA A 85 -13.00 -65.57 -61.43
N VAL A 86 -12.57 -66.46 -60.53
CA VAL A 86 -12.22 -66.10 -59.14
C VAL A 86 -10.96 -65.22 -59.11
N GLN A 87 -9.97 -65.47 -59.97
CA GLN A 87 -8.79 -64.61 -60.10
C GLN A 87 -9.13 -63.22 -60.61
N ALA A 88 -10.01 -63.10 -61.62
CA ALA A 88 -10.47 -61.82 -62.14
C ALA A 88 -11.24 -61.01 -61.08
N GLN A 89 -12.10 -61.66 -60.29
CA GLN A 89 -12.77 -61.02 -59.15
C GLN A 89 -11.80 -60.59 -58.05
N LEU A 90 -10.77 -61.38 -57.76
CA LEU A 90 -9.71 -61.03 -56.81
C LEU A 90 -8.89 -59.83 -57.29
N GLU A 91 -8.62 -59.70 -58.59
CA GLU A 91 -7.94 -58.53 -59.14
C GLU A 91 -8.81 -57.27 -59.10
N GLN A 92 -10.11 -57.39 -59.38
CA GLN A 92 -11.06 -56.28 -59.25
C GLN A 92 -11.18 -55.80 -57.80
N ALA A 93 -11.37 -56.73 -56.86
CA ALA A 93 -11.40 -56.42 -55.43
C ALA A 93 -10.10 -55.79 -54.94
N LYS A 94 -8.93 -56.23 -55.45
CA LYS A 94 -7.64 -55.60 -55.14
C LYS A 94 -7.55 -54.17 -55.66
N LYS A 95 -8.04 -53.89 -56.87
CA LYS A 95 -8.06 -52.53 -57.44
C LYS A 95 -8.97 -51.61 -56.63
N GLU A 96 -10.17 -52.05 -56.30
CA GLU A 96 -11.10 -51.27 -55.46
C GLU A 96 -10.53 -51.00 -54.06
N LEU A 97 -9.85 -51.98 -53.47
CA LEU A 97 -9.22 -51.82 -52.15
C LEU A 97 -8.02 -50.86 -52.20
N GLU A 98 -7.27 -50.86 -53.30
CA GLU A 98 -6.17 -49.91 -53.52
C GLU A 98 -6.70 -48.48 -53.76
N GLU A 99 -7.78 -48.32 -54.53
CA GLU A 99 -8.47 -47.04 -54.71
C GLU A 99 -9.05 -46.50 -53.40
N ALA A 100 -9.70 -47.36 -52.60
CA ALA A 100 -10.22 -47.00 -51.29
C ALA A 100 -9.11 -46.61 -50.31
N LYS A 101 -7.95 -47.28 -50.36
CA LYS A 101 -6.77 -46.90 -49.57
C LYS A 101 -6.20 -45.56 -49.99
N GLN A 102 -6.12 -45.29 -51.29
CA GLN A 102 -5.65 -44.00 -51.81
C GLN A 102 -6.59 -42.86 -51.40
N GLN A 103 -7.90 -43.06 -51.49
CA GLN A 103 -8.89 -42.08 -51.04
C GLN A 103 -8.81 -41.85 -49.52
N ALA A 104 -8.67 -42.92 -48.72
CA ALA A 104 -8.52 -42.80 -47.28
C ALA A 104 -7.22 -42.06 -46.89
N ALA A 105 -6.12 -42.31 -47.61
CA ALA A 105 -4.86 -41.60 -47.42
C ALA A 105 -5.00 -40.10 -47.75
N GLN A 106 -5.66 -39.77 -48.87
CA GLN A 106 -5.94 -38.37 -49.24
C GLN A 106 -6.80 -37.65 -48.19
N ILE A 107 -7.87 -38.30 -47.69
CA ILE A 107 -8.72 -37.73 -46.65
C ILE A 107 -7.93 -37.47 -45.36
N LEU A 108 -7.04 -38.39 -44.98
CA LEU A 108 -6.19 -38.22 -43.80
C LEU A 108 -5.19 -37.07 -43.98
N GLU A 109 -4.59 -36.94 -45.16
CA GLU A 109 -3.65 -35.86 -45.46
C GLU A 109 -4.36 -34.50 -45.48
N ASP A 110 -5.53 -34.40 -46.13
CA ASP A 110 -6.36 -33.20 -46.14
C ASP A 110 -6.82 -32.82 -44.72
N ALA A 111 -7.23 -33.80 -43.92
CA ALA A 111 -7.63 -33.59 -42.53
C ALA A 111 -6.45 -33.09 -41.66
N GLN A 112 -5.24 -33.62 -41.87
CA GLN A 112 -4.03 -33.16 -41.19
C GLN A 112 -3.67 -31.73 -41.59
N GLN A 113 -3.69 -31.40 -42.88
CA GLN A 113 -3.41 -30.04 -43.36
C GLN A 113 -4.44 -29.03 -42.82
N GLN A 114 -5.72 -29.39 -42.80
CA GLN A 114 -6.76 -28.54 -42.23
C GLN A 114 -6.59 -28.37 -40.72
N ALA A 115 -6.25 -29.43 -40.00
CA ALA A 115 -5.99 -29.36 -38.56
C ALA A 115 -4.78 -28.47 -38.23
N GLU A 116 -3.68 -28.58 -38.99
CA GLU A 116 -2.52 -27.72 -38.84
C GLU A 116 -2.82 -26.26 -39.16
N ALA A 117 -3.55 -25.99 -40.25
CA ALA A 117 -3.96 -24.64 -40.62
C ALA A 117 -4.86 -24.02 -39.53
N LEU A 118 -5.85 -24.76 -39.04
CA LEU A 118 -6.73 -24.31 -37.96
C LEU A 118 -5.95 -24.10 -36.65
N HIS A 119 -5.02 -24.99 -36.32
CA HIS A 119 -4.16 -24.85 -35.14
C HIS A 119 -3.30 -23.58 -35.23
N GLN A 120 -2.67 -23.33 -36.37
CA GLN A 120 -1.87 -22.12 -36.57
C GLN A 120 -2.72 -20.85 -36.48
N GLN A 121 -3.91 -20.84 -37.10
CA GLN A 121 -4.81 -19.70 -37.05
C GLN A 121 -5.29 -19.41 -35.62
N THR A 122 -5.81 -20.43 -34.93
CA THR A 122 -6.31 -20.32 -33.55
C THR A 122 -5.20 -19.91 -32.60
N TYR A 123 -3.99 -20.46 -32.76
CA TYR A 123 -2.82 -20.07 -31.97
C TYR A 123 -2.44 -18.60 -32.17
N GLN A 124 -2.38 -18.13 -33.43
CA GLN A 124 -2.08 -16.73 -33.73
C GLN A 124 -3.14 -15.78 -33.20
N GLU A 125 -4.43 -16.13 -33.31
CA GLU A 125 -5.53 -15.34 -32.77
C GLU A 125 -5.50 -15.29 -31.25
N ALA A 126 -5.28 -16.43 -30.58
CA ALA A 126 -5.17 -16.51 -29.13
C ALA A 126 -3.98 -15.69 -28.61
N LEU A 127 -2.83 -15.76 -29.30
CA LEU A 127 -1.64 -14.99 -28.92
C LEU A 127 -1.86 -13.47 -29.09
N LYS A 128 -2.52 -13.05 -30.16
CA LYS A 128 -2.88 -11.64 -30.38
C LYS A 128 -3.86 -11.15 -29.31
N LYS A 129 -4.93 -11.90 -29.03
CA LYS A 129 -5.92 -11.56 -28.01
C LYS A 129 -5.31 -11.54 -26.60
N GLY A 130 -4.58 -12.59 -26.22
CA GLY A 130 -3.92 -12.65 -24.90
C GLY A 130 -2.91 -11.53 -24.69
N ARG A 131 -2.19 -11.13 -25.74
CA ARG A 131 -1.28 -9.97 -25.66
C ARG A 131 -2.04 -8.64 -25.53
N ALA A 132 -3.14 -8.47 -26.26
CA ALA A 132 -3.97 -7.26 -26.17
C ALA A 132 -4.64 -7.15 -24.79
N ASP A 133 -5.28 -8.21 -24.32
CA ASP A 133 -5.96 -8.26 -23.03
C ASP A 133 -4.98 -8.06 -21.87
N GLY A 134 -3.81 -8.72 -21.92
CA GLY A 134 -2.77 -8.53 -20.91
C GLY A 134 -2.18 -7.12 -20.90
N TYR A 135 -2.04 -6.49 -22.08
CA TYR A 135 -1.61 -5.11 -22.18
C TYR A 135 -2.66 -4.14 -21.61
N GLU A 136 -3.94 -4.33 -21.94
CA GLU A 136 -5.02 -3.48 -21.44
C GLU A 136 -5.18 -3.61 -19.92
N GLN A 137 -5.14 -4.82 -19.38
CA GLN A 137 -5.17 -5.06 -17.93
C GLN A 137 -3.97 -4.43 -17.22
N GLY A 138 -2.77 -4.60 -17.77
CA GLY A 138 -1.56 -3.98 -17.21
C GLY A 138 -1.64 -2.45 -17.25
N MET A 139 -2.13 -1.87 -18.34
CA MET A 139 -2.34 -0.42 -18.46
C MET A 139 -3.36 0.10 -17.45
N ARG A 140 -4.49 -0.60 -17.25
CA ARG A 140 -5.47 -0.24 -16.22
C ARG A 140 -4.87 -0.22 -14.82
N GLN A 141 -4.14 -1.28 -14.45
CA GLN A 141 -3.50 -1.35 -13.12
C GLN A 141 -2.48 -0.21 -12.91
N VAL A 142 -1.68 0.10 -13.93
CA VAL A 142 -0.73 1.22 -13.85
C VAL A 142 -1.45 2.56 -13.71
N GLN A 143 -2.59 2.71 -14.38
CA GLN A 143 -3.37 3.95 -14.36
C GLN A 143 -4.08 4.15 -13.03
N GLU A 144 -4.71 3.10 -12.47
CA GLU A 144 -5.27 3.08 -11.12
C GLU A 144 -4.19 3.42 -10.07
N LEU A 145 -3.04 2.76 -10.15
CA LEU A 145 -1.93 3.02 -9.24
C LEU A 145 -1.46 4.47 -9.34
N LYS A 146 -1.38 5.02 -10.56
CA LYS A 146 -0.99 6.42 -10.78
C LYS A 146 -2.00 7.39 -10.16
N GLU A 147 -3.30 7.12 -10.31
CA GLU A 147 -4.37 7.92 -9.70
C GLU A 147 -4.30 7.87 -8.17
N GLU A 148 -4.07 6.69 -7.58
CA GLU A 148 -3.86 6.54 -6.14
C GLU A 148 -2.64 7.35 -5.64
N TRP A 149 -1.53 7.31 -6.38
CA TRP A 149 -0.34 8.09 -6.02
C TRP A 149 -0.55 9.59 -6.14
N GLU A 150 -1.25 10.05 -7.18
CA GLU A 150 -1.55 11.47 -7.34
C GLU A 150 -2.51 11.94 -6.24
N ALA A 151 -3.51 11.13 -5.86
CA ALA A 151 -4.40 11.40 -4.74
C ALA A 151 -3.65 11.51 -3.41
N LYS A 152 -2.77 10.54 -3.09
CA LYS A 152 -1.92 10.59 -1.89
C LYS A 152 -1.01 11.81 -1.87
N LYS A 153 -0.46 12.20 -3.02
CA LYS A 153 0.38 13.39 -3.14
C LYS A 153 -0.43 14.67 -2.89
N GLN A 154 -1.66 14.76 -3.42
CA GLN A 154 -2.54 15.89 -3.15
C GLN A 154 -2.95 15.96 -1.68
N GLU A 155 -3.29 14.84 -1.06
CA GLU A 155 -3.59 14.76 0.37
C GLU A 155 -2.40 15.25 1.21
N LEU A 156 -1.19 14.76 0.91
CA LEU A 156 0.02 15.18 1.62
C LEU A 156 0.31 16.68 1.45
N LEU A 157 0.08 17.24 0.27
CA LEU A 157 0.23 18.68 0.03
C LEU A 157 -0.81 19.50 0.79
N GLN A 158 -2.06 19.03 0.85
CA GLN A 158 -3.10 19.68 1.64
C GLN A 158 -2.77 19.66 3.13
N ASP A 159 -2.32 18.52 3.66
CA ASP A 159 -1.92 18.40 5.06
C ASP A 159 -0.70 19.26 5.39
N TYR A 160 0.27 19.33 4.49
CA TYR A 160 1.41 20.24 4.63
C TYR A 160 0.94 21.69 4.68
N ASN A 161 0.08 22.11 3.76
CA ASN A 161 -0.44 23.48 3.72
C ASN A 161 -1.27 23.84 4.95
N LYS A 162 -2.11 22.91 5.44
CA LYS A 162 -2.85 23.08 6.70
C LYS A 162 -1.89 23.28 7.86
N LYS A 163 -0.89 22.39 8.02
CA LYS A 163 0.11 22.52 9.07
C LYS A 163 0.88 23.84 9.00
N MET A 164 1.19 24.34 7.80
CA MET A 164 1.82 25.65 7.62
C MET A 164 0.89 26.80 8.00
N ALA A 165 -0.38 26.72 7.63
CA ALA A 165 -1.38 27.73 8.00
C ALA A 165 -1.67 27.73 9.51
N ASP A 166 -1.66 26.57 10.16
CA ASP A 166 -1.90 26.42 11.60
C ASP A 166 -0.67 26.78 12.45
N LEU A 167 0.53 26.77 11.84
CA LEU A 167 1.78 27.04 12.56
C LEU A 167 1.86 28.50 13.04
N GLU A 168 1.46 29.46 12.20
CA GLU A 168 1.55 30.89 12.51
C GLU A 168 0.62 31.27 13.67
N PRO A 169 -0.68 30.93 13.66
CA PRO A 169 -1.57 31.17 14.80
C PRO A 169 -1.07 30.49 16.09
N ALA A 170 -0.67 29.21 16.02
CA ALA A 170 -0.16 28.51 17.18
C ALA A 170 1.12 29.15 17.73
N PHE A 171 1.99 29.67 16.87
CA PHE A 171 3.19 30.36 17.31
C PHE A 171 2.86 31.70 17.99
N VAL A 172 1.92 32.46 17.43
CA VAL A 172 1.45 33.72 18.02
C VAL A 172 0.76 33.49 19.36
N GLU A 173 -0.09 32.47 19.48
CA GLU A 173 -0.72 32.08 20.75
C GLU A 173 0.33 31.70 21.79
N ASN A 174 1.24 30.77 21.46
CA ASN A 174 2.28 30.35 22.40
C ASN A 174 3.21 31.52 22.81
N LEU A 175 3.54 32.42 21.89
CA LEU A 175 4.31 33.61 22.23
C LEU A 175 3.51 34.54 23.13
N THR A 176 2.24 34.78 22.82
CA THR A 176 1.33 35.58 23.67
C THR A 176 1.26 35.01 25.07
N ASP A 177 1.07 33.70 25.21
CA ASP A 177 1.02 33.00 26.52
C ASP A 177 2.33 33.19 27.31
N ILE A 178 3.48 33.08 26.65
CA ILE A 178 4.79 33.34 27.28
C ILE A 178 4.86 34.78 27.77
N TYR A 179 4.40 35.72 26.94
CA TYR A 179 4.42 37.14 27.30
C TYR A 179 3.48 37.44 28.48
N GLU A 180 2.25 36.94 28.47
CA GLU A 180 1.29 37.13 29.56
C GLU A 180 1.77 36.48 30.87
N HIS A 181 2.38 35.30 30.81
CA HIS A 181 2.90 34.61 31.99
C HIS A 181 4.05 35.39 32.65
N ILE A 182 4.93 35.99 31.85
CA ILE A 182 6.13 36.66 32.37
C ILE A 182 5.80 38.05 32.89
N PHE A 183 4.99 38.81 32.16
CA PHE A 183 4.60 40.15 32.57
C PHE A 183 3.44 40.14 33.57
N ARG A 184 2.78 38.99 33.80
CA ARG A 184 1.59 38.87 34.66
C ARG A 184 0.50 39.88 34.26
N VAL A 185 0.41 40.19 32.97
CA VAL A 185 -0.55 41.14 32.39
C VAL A 185 -1.31 40.46 31.26
N ASP A 186 -2.63 40.63 31.21
CA ASP A 186 -3.41 40.38 30.01
C ASP A 186 -3.05 41.43 28.95
N LEU A 187 -2.27 41.04 27.94
CA LEU A 187 -1.84 41.95 26.86
C LEU A 187 -3.01 42.42 25.99
N SER A 188 -4.17 41.77 26.12
CA SER A 188 -5.44 42.20 25.52
C SER A 188 -5.89 43.60 25.95
N SER A 189 -5.40 44.11 27.09
CA SER A 189 -5.67 45.46 27.58
C SER A 189 -4.37 46.25 27.79
N TYR A 190 -3.92 46.92 26.72
CA TYR A 190 -2.72 47.80 26.72
C TYR A 190 -2.70 48.86 27.83
N LYS A 191 -3.86 49.16 28.45
CA LYS A 191 -4.06 50.28 29.39
C LYS A 191 -3.33 50.14 30.74
N GLY A 192 -2.82 48.96 31.10
CA GLY A 192 -2.13 48.72 32.37
C GLY A 192 -0.66 48.31 32.25
N LEU A 193 -0.11 48.22 31.03
CA LEU A 193 1.20 47.63 30.79
C LEU A 193 2.33 48.40 31.49
N VAL A 194 2.34 49.72 31.38
CA VAL A 194 3.38 50.58 32.00
C VAL A 194 3.30 50.54 33.52
N GLU A 195 2.09 50.50 34.10
CA GLU A 195 1.91 50.39 35.55
C GLU A 195 2.54 49.11 36.09
N ASN A 196 2.29 47.97 35.43
CA ASN A 196 2.81 46.67 35.85
C ASN A 196 4.32 46.55 35.66
N LEU A 197 4.86 47.07 34.54
CA LEU A 197 6.31 47.14 34.31
C LEU A 197 7.01 47.96 35.40
N LEU A 198 6.40 49.07 35.83
CA LEU A 198 6.91 49.87 36.94
C LEU A 198 6.83 49.12 38.27
N MET A 199 5.72 48.42 38.57
CA MET A 199 5.63 47.60 39.80
C MET A 199 6.74 46.55 39.85
N ASP A 200 6.91 45.79 38.78
CA ASP A 200 7.91 44.71 38.70
C ASP A 200 9.34 45.25 38.79
N ALA A 201 9.62 46.37 38.10
CA ALA A 201 10.94 47.01 38.16
C ALA A 201 11.23 47.57 39.56
N MET A 202 10.27 48.26 40.18
CA MET A 202 10.43 48.81 41.52
C MET A 202 10.58 47.72 42.60
N GLN A 203 9.92 46.57 42.45
CA GLN A 203 10.12 45.42 43.35
C GLN A 203 11.52 44.81 43.23
N LYS A 204 12.13 44.84 42.04
CA LYS A 204 13.52 44.36 41.81
C LYS A 204 14.58 45.34 42.32
N ILE A 205 14.24 46.62 42.46
CA ILE A 205 15.15 47.67 42.91
C ILE A 205 15.16 47.73 44.44
N GLU A 206 16.18 47.13 45.06
CA GLU A 206 16.41 47.21 46.51
C GLU A 206 17.04 48.57 46.90
N THR A 207 16.29 49.67 46.76
CA THR A 207 16.77 51.02 47.09
C THR A 207 15.94 51.69 48.19
N THR A 208 16.62 52.26 49.19
CA THR A 208 15.99 53.03 50.27
C THR A 208 15.89 54.53 50.01
N GLY A 209 16.50 55.03 48.93
CA GLY A 209 16.55 56.44 48.53
C GLY A 209 15.32 56.90 47.73
N ASN A 210 15.41 58.11 47.18
CA ASN A 210 14.36 58.69 46.33
C ASN A 210 14.38 58.06 44.92
N LEU A 211 13.18 57.86 44.35
CA LEU A 211 12.97 57.33 43.01
C LEU A 211 12.24 58.37 42.16
N ILE A 212 12.80 58.66 41.00
CA ILE A 212 12.19 59.52 39.98
C ILE A 212 11.83 58.64 38.79
N VAL A 213 10.54 58.52 38.50
CA VAL A 213 10.03 57.73 37.39
C VAL A 213 9.73 58.66 36.22
N HIS A 214 10.51 58.52 35.16
CA HIS A 214 10.30 59.18 33.89
C HIS A 214 9.36 58.34 33.03
N VAL A 215 8.23 58.92 32.63
CA VAL A 215 7.22 58.26 31.79
C VAL A 215 6.89 59.11 30.59
N SER A 216 6.49 58.48 29.48
CA SER A 216 6.03 59.22 28.31
C SER A 216 4.76 60.04 28.63
N ARG A 217 4.53 61.09 27.84
CA ARG A 217 3.38 61.99 28.00
C ARG A 217 2.04 61.25 28.03
N GLU A 218 1.90 60.20 27.24
CA GLU A 218 0.66 59.42 27.09
C GLU A 218 0.44 58.48 28.28
N ALA A 219 1.52 57.94 28.84
CA ALA A 219 1.48 57.08 30.02
C ALA A 219 1.41 57.85 31.35
N TYR A 220 1.74 59.16 31.36
CA TYR A 220 1.76 59.97 32.58
C TYR A 220 0.43 59.96 33.33
N LYS A 221 -0.69 60.19 32.64
CA LYS A 221 -2.01 60.25 33.26
C LYS A 221 -2.42 58.92 33.94
N PRO A 222 -2.41 57.77 33.24
CA PRO A 222 -2.78 56.49 33.87
C PRO A 222 -1.82 56.10 35.01
N VAL A 223 -0.51 56.35 34.87
CA VAL A 223 0.48 56.03 35.91
C VAL A 223 0.34 56.95 37.14
N SER A 224 0.03 58.24 36.93
CA SER A 224 -0.23 59.19 38.01
C SER A 224 -1.49 58.84 38.79
N GLU A 225 -2.58 58.45 38.10
CA GLU A 225 -3.81 57.95 38.72
C GLU A 225 -3.58 56.63 39.48
N ALA A 226 -2.66 55.79 39.00
CA ALA A 226 -2.26 54.53 39.63
C ALA A 226 -1.21 54.67 40.75
N LYS A 227 -0.70 55.88 41.04
CA LYS A 227 0.39 56.10 42.01
C LYS A 227 0.11 55.45 43.37
N GLY A 228 -1.13 55.49 43.86
CA GLY A 228 -1.52 54.84 45.11
C GLY A 228 -1.30 53.31 45.08
N ARG A 229 -1.71 52.65 43.99
CA ARG A 229 -1.53 51.20 43.80
C ARG A 229 -0.06 50.81 43.69
N LEU A 230 0.75 51.62 42.99
CA LEU A 230 2.19 51.40 42.89
C LEU A 230 2.85 51.42 44.28
N LEU A 231 2.50 52.39 45.13
CA LEU A 231 3.04 52.51 46.48
C LEU A 231 2.61 51.34 47.38
N GLU A 232 1.36 50.92 47.29
CA GLU A 232 0.84 49.75 48.04
C GLU A 232 1.52 48.45 47.61
N ALA A 233 1.73 48.24 46.31
CA ALA A 233 2.32 47.02 45.75
C ALA A 233 3.84 46.90 45.97
N THR A 234 4.53 48.03 46.11
CA THR A 234 5.99 48.09 46.25
C THR A 234 6.45 48.36 47.69
N GLY A 235 5.56 48.86 48.56
CA GLY A 235 5.88 49.23 49.95
C GLY A 235 6.72 50.52 50.08
N ILE A 236 6.85 51.29 48.99
CA ILE A 236 7.63 52.52 48.96
C ILE A 236 6.84 53.66 49.60
N LEU A 237 7.53 54.54 50.33
CA LEU A 237 6.90 55.72 50.94
C LEU A 237 6.53 56.75 49.87
N GLN A 238 5.34 57.35 49.99
CA GLN A 238 4.81 58.33 49.03
C GLN A 238 5.76 59.51 48.76
N GLU A 239 6.50 59.95 49.79
CA GLU A 239 7.44 61.08 49.71
C GLU A 239 8.70 60.77 48.90
N ARG A 240 8.97 59.48 48.63
CA ARG A 240 10.16 59.02 47.91
C ARG A 240 9.90 58.73 46.45
N LEU A 241 8.64 58.84 45.98
CA LEU A 241 8.26 58.55 44.60
C LEU A 241 7.80 59.81 43.87
N GLU A 242 8.58 60.24 42.91
CA GLU A 242 8.24 61.30 41.97
C GLU A 242 7.98 60.72 40.58
N ILE A 243 6.92 61.18 39.90
CA ILE A 243 6.59 60.74 38.54
C ILE A 243 6.63 61.98 37.65
N VAL A 244 7.50 61.96 36.65
CA VAL A 244 7.78 63.10 35.76
C VAL A 244 7.49 62.70 34.32
N PRO A 245 6.76 63.53 33.54
CA PRO A 245 6.59 63.29 32.12
C PRO A 245 7.86 63.67 31.34
N ASP A 246 8.41 62.74 30.58
CA ASP A 246 9.54 62.97 29.67
C ASP A 246 9.05 62.94 28.22
N MET A 247 9.35 64.02 27.48
CA MET A 247 8.96 64.21 26.08
C MET A 247 9.86 63.47 25.08
N THR A 248 11.00 62.96 25.53
CA THR A 248 11.93 62.17 24.71
C THR A 248 11.56 60.69 24.66
N LEU A 249 10.72 60.23 25.59
CA LEU A 249 10.24 58.86 25.69
C LEU A 249 9.00 58.60 24.81
N LYS A 250 9.00 57.45 24.13
CA LYS A 250 7.89 56.98 23.29
C LYS A 250 6.83 56.23 24.10
N GLU A 251 5.71 55.88 23.46
CA GLU A 251 4.66 55.06 24.06
C GLU A 251 5.24 53.76 24.67
N ALA A 252 4.80 53.40 25.88
CA ALA A 252 5.30 52.28 26.69
C ALA A 252 6.82 52.27 27.02
N GLN A 253 7.49 53.43 26.96
CA GLN A 253 8.82 53.62 27.53
C GLN A 253 8.73 54.30 28.90
N CYS A 254 9.45 53.74 29.87
CA CYS A 254 9.57 54.29 31.21
C CYS A 254 10.95 53.99 31.79
N MET A 255 11.43 54.90 32.63
CA MET A 255 12.77 54.83 33.18
C MET A 255 12.75 55.24 34.64
N ILE A 256 13.44 54.49 35.50
CA ILE A 256 13.50 54.74 36.94
C ILE A 256 14.90 55.25 37.26
N GLU A 257 14.98 56.50 37.68
CA GLU A 257 16.20 57.12 38.18
C GLU A 257 16.25 56.99 39.71
N THR A 258 17.38 56.48 40.18
CA THR A 258 17.70 56.31 41.60
C THR A 258 19.06 56.93 41.90
N GLU A 259 19.38 57.09 43.17
CA GLU A 259 20.70 57.55 43.63
C GLU A 259 21.86 56.67 43.11
N ASN A 260 21.57 55.40 42.79
CA ASN A 260 22.57 54.42 42.34
C ASN A 260 22.66 54.30 40.82
N GLY A 261 21.84 55.04 40.07
CA GLY A 261 21.83 55.03 38.61
C GLY A 261 20.43 55.00 38.02
N VAL A 262 20.41 54.88 36.68
CA VAL A 262 19.20 54.92 35.86
C VAL A 262 18.88 53.52 35.34
N TYR A 263 17.66 53.05 35.59
CA TYR A 263 17.15 51.75 35.19
C TYR A 263 16.13 51.93 34.06
N ASP A 264 16.41 51.35 32.90
CA ASP A 264 15.46 51.32 31.79
C ASP A 264 14.48 50.15 31.98
N CYS A 265 13.22 50.49 32.27
CA CYS A 265 12.11 49.55 32.42
C CYS A 265 11.15 49.62 31.22
N SER A 266 11.62 50.14 30.08
CA SER A 266 10.85 50.18 28.85
C SER A 266 10.51 48.78 28.35
N LEU A 267 9.33 48.66 27.73
CA LEU A 267 8.86 47.40 27.15
C LEU A 267 9.89 46.78 26.20
N GLY A 268 10.57 47.60 25.38
CA GLY A 268 11.58 47.14 24.43
C GLY A 268 12.77 46.43 25.09
N THR A 269 13.25 46.96 26.22
CA THR A 269 14.42 46.43 26.94
C THR A 269 14.08 45.09 27.60
N GLU A 270 12.89 44.97 28.20
CA GLU A 270 12.38 43.71 28.75
C GLU A 270 12.16 42.65 27.64
N LEU A 271 11.67 43.06 26.47
CA LEU A 271 11.52 42.19 25.28
C LEU A 271 12.87 41.65 24.78
N GLU A 272 13.89 42.50 24.73
CA GLU A 272 15.25 42.10 24.33
C GLU A 272 15.86 41.12 25.33
N GLU A 273 15.69 41.37 26.63
CA GLU A 273 16.12 40.43 27.67
C GLU A 273 15.43 39.07 27.55
N LEU A 274 14.12 39.07 27.29
CA LEU A 274 13.36 37.84 27.10
C LEU A 274 13.88 37.08 25.87
N SER A 275 14.04 37.77 24.75
CA SER A 275 14.59 37.18 23.52
C SER A 275 15.96 36.57 23.77
N ARG A 276 16.81 37.23 24.57
CA ARG A 276 18.11 36.69 24.97
C ARG A 276 17.98 35.44 25.84
N LYS A 277 17.08 35.43 26.83
CA LYS A 277 16.83 34.27 27.72
C LYS A 277 16.26 33.09 26.94
N LEU A 278 15.29 33.31 26.04
CA LEU A 278 14.73 32.28 25.16
C LEU A 278 15.79 31.71 24.21
N ARG A 279 16.64 32.55 23.61
CA ARG A 279 17.76 32.09 22.77
C ARG A 279 18.75 31.22 23.56
N LEU A 280 19.06 31.59 24.81
CA LEU A 280 19.94 30.82 25.67
C LEU A 280 19.35 29.43 26.00
N LEU A 281 18.05 29.36 26.28
CA LEU A 281 17.33 28.11 26.57
C LEU A 281 17.18 27.24 25.31
N SER A 282 16.85 27.85 24.17
CA SER A 282 16.74 27.18 22.86
C SER A 282 18.05 26.50 22.46
N TYR A 283 19.19 27.18 22.67
CA TYR A 283 20.51 26.61 22.36
C TYR A 283 20.88 25.41 23.26
N ARG A 284 20.31 25.33 24.48
CA ARG A 284 20.54 24.20 25.40
C ARG A 284 19.75 22.93 25.05
N GLY A 285 18.72 23.03 24.21
CA GLY A 285 17.95 21.88 23.71
C GLY A 285 18.66 21.05 22.64
N GLY A 286 19.71 21.59 22.01
CA GLY A 286 20.41 20.94 20.89
C GLY A 286 21.54 19.98 21.25
N LYS A 287 21.84 19.74 22.54
CA LYS A 287 23.01 18.95 22.97
C LYS A 287 22.73 17.71 23.84
N ASN A 288 21.48 17.31 24.05
CA ASN A 288 21.14 16.16 24.89
C ASN A 288 20.67 14.90 24.12
N HIS A 289 21.00 14.78 22.83
CA HIS A 289 20.58 13.62 22.03
C HIS A 289 21.69 12.93 21.24
N ASP A 290 22.93 12.94 21.76
CA ASP A 290 24.02 12.17 21.14
C ASP A 290 25.06 11.61 22.14
N ALA A 291 24.61 11.21 23.32
CA ALA A 291 25.44 10.44 24.25
C ALA A 291 24.57 9.45 25.04
N GLY A 292 24.35 8.26 24.48
CA GLY A 292 23.80 7.15 25.25
C GLY A 292 23.14 6.06 24.41
N ASN A 293 23.94 5.04 24.08
CA ASN A 293 23.62 3.69 23.59
C ASN A 293 23.38 3.50 22.09
#